data_AF-A0A2X7EEZ8-F1
#
_entry.id   AF-A0A2X7EEZ8-F1
#
_cell.length_a   1.000
_cell.length_b   1.000
_cell.length_c   1.000
_cell.angle_alpha   90.00
_cell.angle_beta   90.00
_cell.angle_gamma   90.00
#
_symmetry.space_group_name_H-M   'P 1'
#
loop_
_entity.id
_entity.type
_entity.pdbx_description
1 polymer ?
#
loop_
_entity_poly.entity_id
_entity_poly.type
_entity_poly.pdbx_seq_one_letter_code
_entity_poly.pdbx_strand_id
1 'polypeptide(L)'
;MAAQLEAEYIPERKLHLYHCDHRGLPLALISPEGETAWQGEYDEWGNLLGETSAQQLQQPYRLPGQQYDEESGLYYNRNRYYDPLQGRYITQDPIGLRGEWNLYKYPLNPVRFIDSLGLKFHVNGDPSDFNQAVEYLKQDSQMKETIDFLSSSEETINIEYIEGTNVRFNSNNMTIYWNSRASLFCSTELNSKSQSPALGLGHGFAHAQYYLLDKENFIALLSRTDKKYENKEEARVITIIESRAAKTLGECTRGAHSGLPFYRVDGPLQTMKITGTPE
;
A
#
# COMPACT_ATOMS: atom_id res chain seq x y z
N MET A 1 -38.86 52.10 -4.62
CA MET A 1 -39.03 50.64 -4.80
C MET A 1 -38.03 49.96 -3.89
N ALA A 2 -38.49 49.35 -2.80
CA ALA A 2 -37.64 48.56 -1.92
C ALA A 2 -37.33 47.24 -2.63
N ALA A 3 -36.06 46.88 -2.74
CA ALA A 3 -35.62 45.61 -3.28
C ALA A 3 -36.05 44.49 -2.33
N GLN A 4 -36.89 43.58 -2.83
CA GLN A 4 -37.34 42.40 -2.13
C GLN A 4 -36.25 41.33 -2.30
N LEU A 5 -35.29 41.31 -1.39
CA LEU A 5 -34.33 40.21 -1.25
C LEU A 5 -35.01 39.10 -0.43
N GLU A 6 -35.24 37.94 -1.05
CA GLU A 6 -35.66 36.75 -0.30
C GLU A 6 -34.55 36.33 0.68
N ALA A 7 -34.94 35.85 1.85
CA ALA A 7 -34.01 35.40 2.87
C ALA A 7 -33.19 34.20 2.36
N GLU A 8 -31.89 34.20 2.64
CA GLU A 8 -30.98 33.11 2.29
C GLU A 8 -31.45 31.80 2.93
N TYR A 9 -31.70 30.77 2.11
CA TYR A 9 -32.10 29.45 2.60
C TYR A 9 -30.91 28.76 3.28
N ILE A 10 -31.02 28.59 4.59
CA ILE A 10 -30.08 27.79 5.39
C ILE A 10 -30.75 26.43 5.61
N PRO A 11 -30.26 25.34 4.98
CA PRO A 11 -30.86 24.02 5.16
C PRO A 11 -30.77 23.57 6.62
N GLU A 12 -31.89 23.07 7.14
CA GLU A 12 -31.96 22.47 8.47
C GLU A 12 -31.05 21.24 8.50
N ARG A 13 -30.12 21.21 9.47
CA ARG A 13 -29.17 20.10 9.63
C ARG A 13 -29.73 19.12 10.66
N LYS A 14 -29.93 17.87 10.24
CA LYS A 14 -30.27 16.77 11.13
C LYS A 14 -29.06 15.87 11.34
N LEU A 15 -28.86 15.42 12.58
CA LEU A 15 -27.78 14.53 12.96
C LEU A 15 -28.35 13.13 13.14
N HIS A 16 -27.67 12.12 12.61
CA HIS A 16 -27.97 10.72 12.88
C HIS A 16 -26.68 9.95 13.08
N LEU A 17 -26.69 9.02 14.03
CA LEU A 17 -25.55 8.15 14.37
C LEU A 17 -25.71 6.82 13.65
N TYR A 18 -24.66 6.43 12.93
CA TYR A 18 -24.60 5.12 12.26
C TYR A 18 -24.29 4.02 13.27
N HIS A 19 -25.19 3.04 13.36
CA HIS A 19 -24.95 1.80 14.05
C HIS A 19 -24.71 0.70 13.01
N CYS A 20 -23.49 0.17 12.97
CA CYS A 20 -23.08 -0.83 11.99
C CYS A 20 -22.89 -2.21 12.62
N ASP A 21 -22.98 -3.26 11.79
CA ASP A 21 -22.58 -4.61 12.17
C ASP A 21 -21.04 -4.79 12.15
N HIS A 22 -20.58 -5.99 12.48
CA HIS A 22 -19.15 -6.34 12.50
C HIS A 22 -18.47 -6.27 11.12
N ARG A 23 -19.23 -6.17 10.02
CA ARG A 23 -18.75 -6.04 8.64
C ARG A 23 -18.68 -4.56 8.21
N GLY A 24 -19.22 -3.66 9.02
CA GLY A 24 -19.34 -2.24 8.71
C GLY A 24 -20.63 -1.88 7.97
N LEU A 25 -21.59 -2.80 7.82
CA LEU A 25 -22.89 -2.52 7.20
C LEU A 25 -23.77 -1.67 8.14
N PRO A 26 -24.32 -0.54 7.69
CA PRO A 26 -25.27 0.26 8.46
C PRO A 26 -26.54 -0.52 8.79
N LEU A 27 -26.77 -0.87 10.06
CA LEU A 27 -28.00 -1.54 10.51
C LEU A 27 -29.08 -0.54 10.94
N ALA A 28 -28.68 0.58 11.53
CA ALA A 28 -29.61 1.60 12.00
C ALA A 28 -29.02 3.01 11.98
N LEU A 29 -29.90 4.00 11.84
CA LEU A 29 -29.61 5.42 12.08
C LEU A 29 -30.36 5.87 13.32
N ILE A 30 -29.63 6.30 14.34
CA ILE A 30 -30.18 6.72 15.63
C ILE A 30 -30.18 8.25 15.71
N SER A 31 -31.32 8.84 16.07
CA SER A 31 -31.41 10.29 16.32
C SER A 31 -30.69 10.67 17.62
N PRO A 32 -30.39 11.96 17.85
CA PRO A 32 -29.78 12.41 19.10
C PRO A 32 -30.65 12.12 20.34
N GLU A 33 -31.96 11.95 20.15
CA GLU A 33 -32.94 11.60 21.17
C GLU A 33 -32.97 10.09 21.48
N GLY A 34 -32.21 9.28 20.75
CA GLY A 34 -32.13 7.84 20.92
C GLY A 34 -33.19 7.04 20.16
N GLU A 35 -33.93 7.68 19.26
CA GLU A 35 -34.94 7.02 18.44
C GLU A 35 -34.33 6.40 17.18
N THR A 36 -34.82 5.21 16.78
CA THR A 36 -34.44 4.60 15.50
C THR A 36 -35.14 5.33 14.36
N ALA A 37 -34.39 6.16 13.63
CA ALA A 37 -34.92 6.94 12.52
C ALA A 37 -34.97 6.13 11.20
N TRP A 38 -34.06 5.18 11.05
CA TRP A 38 -33.99 4.23 9.94
C TRP A 38 -33.36 2.91 10.41
N GLN A 39 -33.80 1.79 9.85
CA GLN A 39 -33.26 0.46 10.10
C GLN A 39 -33.27 -0.38 8.81
N GLY A 40 -32.22 -1.16 8.58
CA GLY A 40 -32.10 -2.08 7.45
C GLY A 40 -31.73 -3.50 7.87
N GLU A 41 -32.28 -4.47 7.15
CA GLU A 41 -31.93 -5.89 7.27
C GLU A 41 -31.16 -6.35 6.03
N TYR A 42 -30.06 -7.07 6.22
CA TYR A 42 -29.14 -7.43 5.15
C TYR A 42 -28.77 -8.92 5.18
N ASP A 43 -28.53 -9.50 4.02
CA ASP A 43 -27.90 -10.81 3.91
C ASP A 43 -26.36 -10.77 4.06
N GLU A 44 -25.71 -11.92 3.86
CA GLU A 44 -24.26 -12.08 3.97
C GLU A 44 -23.47 -11.27 2.92
N TRP A 45 -24.10 -10.94 1.79
CA TRP A 45 -23.51 -10.27 0.63
C TRP A 45 -23.81 -8.77 0.59
N GLY A 46 -24.63 -8.28 1.52
CA GLY A 46 -25.01 -6.88 1.65
C GLY A 46 -26.29 -6.52 0.90
N ASN A 47 -27.06 -7.49 0.40
CA ASN A 47 -28.39 -7.21 -0.16
C ASN A 47 -29.30 -6.68 0.94
N LEU A 48 -29.91 -5.51 0.71
CA LEU A 48 -30.96 -4.98 1.59
C LEU A 48 -32.22 -5.82 1.38
N LEU A 49 -32.58 -6.63 2.38
CA LEU A 49 -33.76 -7.51 2.37
C LEU A 49 -35.03 -6.76 2.76
N GLY A 50 -34.88 -5.73 3.58
CA GLY A 50 -35.96 -4.87 4.02
C GLY A 50 -35.42 -3.66 4.77
N GLU A 51 -36.18 -2.56 4.72
CA GLU A 51 -35.90 -1.38 5.51
C GLU A 51 -37.16 -0.82 6.16
N THR A 52 -37.00 -0.17 7.31
CA THR A 52 -38.02 0.61 7.97
C THR A 52 -37.49 2.01 8.21
N SER A 53 -38.22 3.03 7.76
CA SER A 53 -37.80 4.43 7.87
C SER A 53 -38.92 5.28 8.45
N ALA A 54 -38.80 5.63 9.73
CA ALA A 54 -39.81 6.45 10.43
C ALA A 54 -39.82 7.91 9.92
N GLN A 55 -38.67 8.38 9.41
CA GLN A 55 -38.46 9.76 8.98
C GLN A 55 -38.29 9.89 7.45
N GLN A 56 -38.63 8.86 6.66
CA GLN A 56 -38.40 8.80 5.21
C GLN A 56 -36.94 9.11 4.81
N LEU A 57 -36.00 8.79 5.70
CA LEU A 57 -34.57 8.91 5.43
C LEU A 57 -34.16 7.89 4.37
N GLN A 58 -33.33 8.35 3.45
CA GLN A 58 -32.59 7.49 2.53
C GLN A 58 -31.20 7.24 3.07
N GLN A 59 -30.84 5.97 3.14
CA GLN A 59 -29.52 5.50 3.53
C GLN A 59 -28.92 4.75 2.32
N PRO A 60 -27.97 5.34 1.59
CA PRO A 60 -27.43 4.71 0.39
C PRO A 60 -26.16 3.89 0.65
N TYR A 61 -25.47 4.05 1.78
CA TYR A 61 -24.22 3.30 2.02
C TYR A 61 -24.48 1.82 2.28
N ARG A 62 -23.56 0.97 1.82
CA ARG A 62 -23.66 -0.49 1.96
C ARG A 62 -22.45 -1.02 2.72
N LEU A 63 -21.82 -2.10 2.26
CA LEU A 63 -20.54 -2.56 2.81
C LEU A 63 -19.48 -1.44 2.67
N PRO A 64 -18.36 -1.50 3.42
CA PRO A 64 -17.35 -0.45 3.40
C PRO A 64 -16.91 -0.04 1.99
N GLY A 65 -16.95 1.27 1.73
CA GLY A 65 -16.61 1.87 0.43
C GLY A 65 -17.73 1.89 -0.61
N GLN A 66 -18.87 1.26 -0.32
CA GLN A 66 -19.96 1.08 -1.27
C GLN A 66 -21.13 2.05 -1.07
N GLN A 67 -21.69 2.52 -2.18
CA GLN A 67 -22.93 3.29 -2.22
C GLN A 67 -23.91 2.63 -3.20
N TYR A 68 -25.16 2.47 -2.80
CA TYR A 68 -26.22 1.98 -3.66
C TYR A 68 -26.51 2.98 -4.77
N ASP A 69 -26.50 2.48 -6.00
CA ASP A 69 -26.94 3.18 -7.19
C ASP A 69 -28.31 2.62 -7.61
N GLU A 70 -29.34 3.46 -7.49
CA GLU A 70 -30.72 3.10 -7.79
C GLU A 70 -30.95 2.80 -9.27
N GLU A 71 -30.24 3.48 -10.18
CA GLU A 71 -30.44 3.32 -11.62
C GLU A 71 -30.00 1.93 -12.11
N SER A 72 -28.85 1.46 -11.60
CA SER A 72 -28.32 0.14 -11.97
C SER A 72 -28.76 -0.99 -11.04
N GLY A 73 -29.20 -0.67 -9.81
CA GLY A 73 -29.41 -1.64 -8.75
C GLY A 73 -28.11 -2.20 -8.15
N LEU A 74 -26.94 -1.72 -8.58
CA LEU A 74 -25.62 -2.18 -8.17
C LEU A 74 -25.04 -1.27 -7.09
N TYR A 75 -23.96 -1.74 -6.45
CA TYR A 75 -23.27 -0.98 -5.41
C TYR A 75 -22.00 -0.38 -6.00
N TYR A 76 -22.00 0.94 -6.19
CA TYR A 76 -20.84 1.68 -6.65
C TYR A 76 -19.74 1.66 -5.58
N ASN A 77 -18.56 1.18 -5.96
CA ASN A 77 -17.35 1.17 -5.13
C ASN A 77 -16.18 1.76 -5.92
N ARG A 78 -16.21 3.09 -6.11
CA ARG A 78 -15.19 3.90 -6.80
C ARG A 78 -14.86 3.41 -8.22
N ASN A 79 -13.97 2.43 -8.32
CA ASN A 79 -13.46 1.91 -9.59
C ASN A 79 -14.31 0.77 -10.18
N ARG A 80 -15.25 0.22 -9.41
CA ARG A 80 -16.05 -0.94 -9.83
C ARG A 80 -17.47 -0.87 -9.28
N TYR A 81 -18.37 -1.61 -9.93
CA TYR A 81 -19.71 -1.91 -9.42
C TYR A 81 -19.75 -3.33 -8.86
N TYR A 82 -20.29 -3.47 -7.66
CA TYR A 82 -20.53 -4.72 -6.97
C TYR A 82 -21.98 -5.15 -7.14
N ASP A 83 -22.19 -6.40 -7.57
CA ASP A 83 -23.48 -7.07 -7.62
C ASP A 83 -23.66 -7.91 -6.35
N PRO A 84 -24.51 -7.47 -5.42
CA PRO A 84 -24.74 -8.19 -4.17
C PRO A 84 -25.50 -9.52 -4.39
N LEU A 85 -26.25 -9.70 -5.48
CA LEU A 85 -26.92 -10.98 -5.78
C LEU A 85 -25.91 -12.06 -6.19
N GLN A 86 -24.77 -11.66 -6.75
CA GLN A 86 -23.69 -12.56 -7.13
C GLN A 86 -22.56 -12.61 -6.09
N GLY A 87 -22.54 -11.67 -5.14
CA GLY A 87 -21.46 -11.55 -4.17
C GLY A 87 -20.11 -11.12 -4.77
N ARG A 88 -20.14 -10.34 -5.86
CA ARG A 88 -18.92 -9.98 -6.62
C ARG A 88 -19.02 -8.71 -7.45
N TYR A 89 -17.89 -8.19 -7.88
CA TYR A 89 -17.83 -7.15 -8.91
C TYR A 89 -18.31 -7.67 -10.26
N ILE A 90 -18.95 -6.80 -11.05
CA ILE A 90 -19.45 -7.13 -12.40
C ILE A 90 -18.41 -6.90 -13.50
N THR A 91 -17.35 -6.16 -13.19
CA THR A 91 -16.21 -5.92 -14.07
C THR A 91 -14.97 -6.58 -13.48
N GLN A 92 -14.05 -6.98 -14.37
CA GLN A 92 -12.72 -7.40 -13.94
C GLN A 92 -12.06 -6.28 -13.17
N ASP A 93 -11.25 -6.65 -12.18
CA ASP A 93 -10.38 -5.70 -11.51
C ASP A 93 -9.60 -4.89 -12.56
N PRO A 94 -9.68 -3.54 -12.56
CA PRO A 94 -8.94 -2.72 -13.53
C PRO A 94 -7.43 -2.95 -13.49
N ILE A 95 -6.91 -3.51 -12.39
CA ILE A 95 -5.52 -3.91 -12.26
C ILE A 95 -5.27 -5.36 -12.73
N GLY A 96 -6.28 -6.11 -13.17
CA GLY A 96 -6.15 -7.48 -13.67
C GLY A 96 -5.67 -8.45 -12.60
N LEU A 97 -4.86 -9.45 -12.97
CA LEU A 97 -4.36 -10.51 -12.06
C LEU A 97 -3.47 -9.96 -10.92
N ARG A 98 -3.18 -8.66 -10.94
CA ARG A 98 -2.48 -7.91 -9.89
C ARG A 98 -3.30 -7.78 -8.60
N GLY A 99 -4.63 -7.89 -8.66
CA GLY A 99 -5.51 -7.87 -7.47
C GLY A 99 -5.59 -9.24 -6.81
N GLU A 100 -6.01 -10.24 -7.58
CA GLU A 100 -5.96 -11.66 -7.23
C GLU A 100 -6.30 -12.50 -8.47
N TRP A 101 -6.22 -13.84 -8.36
CA TRP A 101 -6.61 -14.75 -9.46
C TRP A 101 -8.09 -14.62 -9.85
N ASN A 102 -8.94 -14.28 -8.88
CA ASN A 102 -10.36 -14.04 -9.12
C ASN A 102 -10.63 -12.54 -9.27
N LEU A 103 -10.55 -12.06 -10.51
CA LEU A 103 -10.70 -10.65 -10.89
C LEU A 103 -12.04 -10.01 -10.50
N TYR A 104 -13.03 -10.79 -10.10
CA TYR A 104 -14.36 -10.32 -9.77
C TYR A 104 -14.63 -10.31 -8.27
N LYS A 105 -13.74 -10.88 -7.44
CA LYS A 105 -14.08 -11.14 -6.05
C LYS A 105 -14.15 -9.87 -5.21
N TYR A 106 -15.11 -9.85 -4.28
CA TYR A 106 -15.16 -8.92 -3.17
C TYR A 106 -14.66 -9.64 -1.90
N PRO A 107 -13.82 -9.04 -1.05
CA PRO A 107 -13.27 -9.72 0.13
C PRO A 107 -14.37 -9.99 1.17
N LEU A 108 -14.70 -11.27 1.38
CA LEU A 108 -15.79 -11.72 2.26
C LEU A 108 -15.43 -11.90 3.73
N ASN A 109 -14.22 -11.49 4.13
CA ASN A 109 -13.81 -11.52 5.53
C ASN A 109 -13.48 -10.10 6.02
N PRO A 110 -14.50 -9.32 6.39
CA PRO A 110 -14.33 -7.93 6.82
C PRO A 110 -13.67 -7.79 8.19
N VAL A 111 -13.54 -8.90 8.95
CA VAL A 111 -12.80 -8.95 10.22
C VAL A 111 -11.29 -9.02 9.98
N ARG A 112 -10.85 -9.55 8.84
CA ARG A 112 -9.43 -9.79 8.53
C ARG A 112 -8.91 -8.93 7.37
N PHE A 113 -9.80 -8.49 6.48
CA PHE A 113 -9.47 -7.72 5.28
C PHE A 113 -10.55 -6.67 5.04
N ILE A 114 -10.16 -5.40 5.04
CA ILE A 114 -11.01 -4.29 4.57
C ILE A 114 -10.32 -3.73 3.33
N ASP A 115 -11.02 -3.74 2.19
CA ASP A 115 -10.53 -3.13 0.95
C ASP A 115 -11.14 -1.73 0.77
N SER A 116 -10.77 -0.82 1.67
CA SER A 116 -11.32 0.55 1.71
C SER A 116 -10.89 1.45 0.55
N LEU A 117 -9.98 0.99 -0.33
CA LEU A 117 -9.39 1.78 -1.42
C LEU A 117 -9.16 1.03 -2.74
N GLY A 118 -9.04 -0.30 -2.73
CA GLY A 118 -8.49 -1.05 -3.87
C GLY A 118 -6.95 -1.00 -3.95
N LEU A 119 -6.25 -1.15 -2.81
CA LEU A 119 -4.78 -1.33 -2.59
C LEU A 119 -3.89 -0.08 -2.26
N LYS A 120 -2.73 -0.32 -1.60
CA LYS A 120 -1.65 0.67 -1.28
C LYS A 120 -0.20 0.21 -1.59
N PHE A 121 0.07 -1.09 -1.70
CA PHE A 121 1.29 -1.62 -2.33
C PHE A 121 0.89 -2.61 -3.41
N HIS A 122 1.56 -2.54 -4.55
CA HIS A 122 1.23 -3.38 -5.69
C HIS A 122 2.45 -4.21 -6.09
N VAL A 123 2.37 -5.53 -5.94
CA VAL A 123 3.49 -6.47 -6.11
C VAL A 123 3.24 -7.39 -7.32
N ASN A 124 4.13 -7.38 -8.33
CA ASN A 124 4.01 -8.25 -9.51
C ASN A 124 4.61 -9.66 -9.27
N GLY A 125 3.91 -10.62 -8.66
CA GLY A 125 4.42 -12.00 -8.50
C GLY A 125 3.99 -12.69 -7.20
N ASP A 126 4.70 -13.74 -6.78
CA ASP A 126 4.48 -14.38 -5.47
C ASP A 126 4.88 -13.40 -4.34
N PRO A 127 3.94 -12.97 -3.48
CA PRO A 127 4.24 -12.03 -2.40
C PRO A 127 5.00 -12.68 -1.24
N SER A 128 5.21 -13.99 -1.22
CA SER A 128 5.91 -14.69 -0.14
C SER A 128 7.30 -14.12 0.12
N ASP A 129 8.08 -13.89 -0.94
CA ASP A 129 9.43 -13.34 -0.80
C ASP A 129 9.39 -11.89 -0.27
N PHE A 130 8.48 -11.08 -0.78
CA PHE A 130 8.25 -9.70 -0.31
C PHE A 130 7.86 -9.66 1.17
N ASN A 131 6.90 -10.49 1.58
CA ASN A 131 6.44 -10.54 2.97
C ASN A 131 7.55 -10.99 3.92
N GLN A 132 8.34 -11.99 3.52
CA GLN A 132 9.53 -12.41 4.29
C GLN A 132 10.54 -11.27 4.42
N ALA A 133 10.82 -10.55 3.33
CA ALA A 133 11.72 -9.41 3.35
C ALA A 133 11.23 -8.29 4.27
N VAL A 134 9.94 -7.93 4.20
CA VAL A 134 9.34 -6.88 5.03
C VAL A 134 9.40 -7.24 6.52
N GLU A 135 9.01 -8.46 6.89
CA GLU A 135 9.06 -8.88 8.30
C GLU A 135 10.49 -8.99 8.83
N TYR A 136 11.44 -9.39 7.99
CA TYR A 136 12.85 -9.37 8.33
C TYR A 136 13.37 -7.95 8.55
N LEU A 137 13.07 -7.02 7.63
CA LEU A 137 13.45 -5.61 7.72
C LEU A 137 12.89 -4.92 8.97
N LYS A 138 11.65 -5.24 9.38
CA LYS A 138 11.01 -4.67 10.58
C LYS A 138 11.71 -5.01 11.90
N GLN A 139 12.68 -5.93 11.92
CA GLN A 139 13.52 -6.16 13.10
C GLN A 139 14.43 -4.96 13.39
N ASP A 140 14.73 -4.13 12.38
CA ASP A 140 15.37 -2.82 12.56
C ASP A 140 14.33 -1.71 12.79
N SER A 141 14.49 -0.92 13.85
CA SER A 141 13.45 0.04 14.25
C SER A 141 13.24 1.19 13.26
N GLN A 142 14.29 1.74 12.63
CA GLN A 142 14.12 2.79 11.61
C GLN A 142 13.53 2.20 10.33
N MET A 143 13.96 1.01 9.93
CA MET A 143 13.36 0.36 8.77
C MET A 143 11.87 0.05 9.00
N LYS A 144 11.50 -0.34 10.23
CA LYS A 144 10.10 -0.46 10.64
C LYS A 144 9.38 0.88 10.53
N GLU A 145 9.94 1.97 11.06
CA GLU A 145 9.36 3.32 10.94
C GLU A 145 9.19 3.76 9.48
N THR A 146 10.16 3.46 8.62
CA THR A 146 10.09 3.69 7.17
C THR A 146 8.96 2.89 6.54
N ILE A 147 8.87 1.58 6.80
CA ILE A 147 7.82 0.72 6.26
C ILE A 147 6.44 1.15 6.75
N ASP A 148 6.31 1.50 8.04
CA ASP A 148 5.05 1.97 8.62
C ASP A 148 4.64 3.32 8.02
N PHE A 149 5.58 4.25 7.84
CA PHE A 149 5.35 5.52 7.16
C PHE A 149 4.83 5.29 5.74
N LEU A 150 5.53 4.49 4.94
CA LEU A 150 5.14 4.17 3.57
C LEU A 150 3.78 3.48 3.51
N SER A 151 3.49 2.59 4.46
CA SER A 151 2.20 1.90 4.57
C SER A 151 1.05 2.86 4.94
N SER A 152 1.35 3.91 5.70
CA SER A 152 0.38 4.93 6.11
C SER A 152 0.15 6.02 5.05
N SER A 153 1.11 6.25 4.15
CA SER A 153 1.09 7.27 3.09
C SER A 153 -0.16 7.19 2.20
N GLU A 154 -0.64 8.33 1.69
CA GLU A 154 -1.72 8.39 0.70
C GLU A 154 -1.25 7.93 -0.70
N GLU A 155 0.06 7.99 -0.95
CA GLU A 155 0.67 7.58 -2.21
C GLU A 155 0.87 6.06 -2.28
N THR A 156 0.58 5.47 -3.45
CA THR A 156 0.81 4.03 -3.71
C THR A 156 2.21 3.80 -4.23
N ILE A 157 2.95 2.88 -3.61
CA ILE A 157 4.27 2.44 -4.08
C ILE A 157 4.14 1.07 -4.74
N ASN A 158 4.54 0.98 -6.00
CA ASN A 158 4.60 -0.27 -6.75
C ASN A 158 5.89 -1.02 -6.44
N ILE A 159 5.81 -2.34 -6.31
CA ILE A 159 6.95 -3.26 -6.22
C ILE A 159 6.93 -4.14 -7.46
N GLU A 160 7.89 -3.93 -8.35
CA GLU A 160 8.01 -4.69 -9.58
C GLU A 160 9.15 -5.69 -9.47
N TYR A 161 8.84 -6.99 -9.53
CA TYR A 161 9.86 -8.02 -9.57
C TYR A 161 10.61 -7.96 -10.89
N ILE A 162 11.95 -7.89 -10.80
CA ILE A 162 12.85 -7.93 -11.95
C ILE A 162 13.77 -9.15 -11.87
N GLU A 163 14.14 -9.70 -13.03
CA GLU A 163 15.16 -10.73 -13.12
C GLU A 163 16.57 -10.15 -13.12
N GLY A 164 16.71 -8.91 -13.58
CA GLY A 164 17.95 -8.15 -13.53
C GLY A 164 18.24 -7.60 -12.13
N THR A 165 19.27 -6.77 -12.02
CA THR A 165 19.85 -6.41 -10.71
C THR A 165 19.98 -4.94 -10.44
N ASN A 166 19.35 -4.17 -11.31
CA ASN A 166 19.13 -2.76 -11.09
C ASN A 166 17.96 -2.56 -10.11
N VAL A 167 18.16 -2.99 -8.86
CA VAL A 167 17.25 -2.74 -7.74
C VAL A 167 17.25 -1.25 -7.47
N ARG A 168 16.11 -0.60 -7.67
CA ARG A 168 16.04 0.88 -7.64
C ARG A 168 14.64 1.37 -7.36
N PHE A 169 14.54 2.58 -6.81
CA PHE A 169 13.29 3.34 -6.76
C PHE A 169 13.22 4.33 -7.94
N ASN A 170 12.09 4.34 -8.64
CA ASN A 170 11.79 5.30 -9.69
C ASN A 170 10.67 6.25 -9.22
N SER A 171 11.06 7.50 -8.96
CA SER A 171 10.15 8.54 -8.45
C SER A 171 9.13 9.03 -9.49
N ASN A 172 9.34 8.79 -10.79
CA ASN A 172 8.42 9.23 -11.84
C ASN A 172 7.14 8.39 -11.88
N ASN A 173 7.22 7.10 -11.54
CA ASN A 173 6.09 6.16 -11.55
C ASN A 173 5.84 5.50 -10.20
N MET A 174 6.52 5.96 -9.14
CA MET A 174 6.42 5.43 -7.78
C MET A 174 6.66 3.91 -7.72
N THR A 175 7.67 3.41 -8.44
CA THR A 175 7.97 1.97 -8.52
C THR A 175 9.35 1.64 -7.94
N ILE A 176 9.39 0.68 -7.03
CA ILE A 176 10.60 -0.02 -6.61
C ILE A 176 10.73 -1.27 -7.47
N TYR A 177 11.78 -1.33 -8.28
CA TYR A 177 12.19 -2.53 -8.99
C TYR A 177 13.02 -3.38 -8.05
N TRP A 178 12.62 -4.62 -7.80
CA TRP A 178 13.25 -5.48 -6.81
C TRP A 178 13.46 -6.90 -7.35
N ASN A 179 14.58 -7.51 -7.01
CA ASN A 179 14.84 -8.91 -7.33
C ASN A 179 15.06 -9.65 -6.02
N SER A 180 14.13 -10.53 -5.63
CA SER A 180 14.23 -11.30 -4.37
C SER A 180 15.37 -12.31 -4.35
N ARG A 181 16.12 -12.42 -5.45
CA ARG A 181 17.25 -13.33 -5.62
C ARG A 181 18.55 -12.58 -5.86
N ALA A 182 18.57 -11.25 -5.94
CA ALA A 182 19.79 -10.48 -6.16
C ALA A 182 20.37 -10.01 -4.82
N SER A 183 21.37 -10.73 -4.30
CA SER A 183 22.14 -10.26 -3.15
C SER A 183 23.15 -9.19 -3.57
N LEU A 184 23.30 -8.13 -2.76
CA LEU A 184 24.12 -6.94 -3.07
C LEU A 184 25.48 -7.04 -2.37
N PHE A 185 26.61 -6.84 -3.03
CA PHE A 185 27.89 -6.90 -2.32
C PHE A 185 28.11 -5.75 -1.35
N CYS A 186 28.81 -6.04 -0.26
CA CYS A 186 29.34 -5.01 0.62
C CYS A 186 30.67 -4.42 0.13
N SER A 187 31.46 -5.24 -0.56
CA SER A 187 32.78 -4.94 -1.14
C SER A 187 33.07 -5.92 -2.29
N THR A 188 33.88 -5.50 -3.26
CA THR A 188 34.38 -6.33 -4.38
C THR A 188 35.53 -7.27 -3.99
N GLU A 189 36.03 -7.19 -2.75
CA GLU A 189 37.16 -8.01 -2.29
C GLU A 189 36.79 -9.50 -2.17
N LEU A 190 37.73 -10.38 -2.53
CA LEU A 190 37.58 -11.83 -2.36
C LEU A 190 37.26 -12.15 -0.88
N ASN A 191 36.33 -13.08 -0.64
CA ASN A 191 35.78 -13.42 0.69
C ASN A 191 34.88 -12.37 1.34
N SER A 192 34.54 -11.28 0.65
CA SER A 192 33.52 -10.34 1.11
C SER A 192 32.15 -11.02 1.24
N LYS A 193 31.27 -10.44 2.05
CA LYS A 193 29.87 -10.87 2.21
C LYS A 193 28.96 -10.03 1.33
N SER A 194 27.81 -10.58 0.96
CA SER A 194 26.70 -9.81 0.42
C SER A 194 25.68 -9.46 1.49
N GLN A 195 24.92 -8.40 1.22
CA GLN A 195 23.64 -8.12 1.81
C GLN A 195 22.55 -8.94 1.12
N SER A 196 21.53 -9.29 1.88
CA SER A 196 20.35 -9.98 1.43
C SER A 196 19.56 -9.13 0.42
N PRO A 197 18.80 -9.78 -0.48
CA PRO A 197 17.82 -9.07 -1.31
C PRO A 197 16.84 -8.21 -0.49
N ALA A 198 16.53 -8.60 0.75
CA ALA A 198 15.70 -7.82 1.66
C ALA A 198 16.31 -6.45 1.98
N LEU A 199 17.62 -6.35 2.24
CA LEU A 199 18.27 -5.03 2.40
C LEU A 199 18.23 -4.20 1.12
N GLY A 200 18.30 -4.83 -0.06
CA GLY A 200 18.07 -4.15 -1.33
C GLY A 200 16.65 -3.57 -1.46
N LEU A 201 15.63 -4.26 -0.94
CA LEU A 201 14.27 -3.73 -0.85
C LEU A 201 14.18 -2.56 0.13
N GLY A 202 14.80 -2.71 1.32
CA GLY A 202 14.84 -1.65 2.34
C GLY A 202 15.52 -0.37 1.86
N HIS A 203 16.57 -0.51 1.04
CA HIS A 203 17.21 0.59 0.33
C HIS A 203 16.20 1.33 -0.58
N GLY A 204 15.41 0.61 -1.38
CA GLY A 204 14.33 1.20 -2.19
C GLY A 204 13.28 1.92 -1.34
N PHE A 205 12.89 1.36 -0.19
CA PHE A 205 11.97 2.02 0.75
C PHE A 205 12.53 3.33 1.31
N ALA A 206 13.82 3.39 1.62
CA ALA A 206 14.45 4.60 2.14
C ALA A 206 14.45 5.76 1.15
N HIS A 207 14.57 5.47 -0.15
CA HIS A 207 14.40 6.48 -1.20
C HIS A 207 12.94 6.92 -1.31
N ALA A 208 12.01 5.97 -1.35
CA ALA A 208 10.59 6.27 -1.48
C ALA A 208 10.09 7.13 -0.29
N GLN A 209 10.49 6.80 0.93
CA GLN A 209 10.16 7.59 2.12
C GLN A 209 10.70 9.01 2.00
N TYR A 210 11.96 9.18 1.64
CA TYR A 210 12.55 10.51 1.59
C TYR A 210 11.97 11.36 0.46
N TYR A 211 11.67 10.76 -0.69
CA TYR A 211 10.94 11.43 -1.78
C TYR A 211 9.57 11.95 -1.32
N LEU A 212 8.84 11.17 -0.50
CA LEU A 212 7.53 11.57 0.03
C LEU A 212 7.63 12.62 1.16
N LEU A 213 8.71 12.62 1.93
CA LEU A 213 8.93 13.61 3.00
C LEU A 213 9.43 14.95 2.47
N ASP A 214 10.36 14.93 1.51
CA ASP A 214 11.05 16.13 1.02
C ASP A 214 11.50 15.93 -0.44
N LYS A 215 10.56 16.08 -1.35
CA LYS A 215 10.78 15.91 -2.79
C LYS A 215 11.86 16.85 -3.33
N GLU A 216 11.91 18.10 -2.87
CA GLU A 216 12.85 19.09 -3.37
C GLU A 216 14.29 18.70 -3.01
N ASN A 217 14.54 18.37 -1.75
CA ASN A 217 15.87 17.94 -1.34
C ASN A 217 16.24 16.56 -1.89
N PHE A 218 15.29 15.64 -2.05
CA PHE A 218 15.54 14.36 -2.73
C PHE A 218 16.09 14.58 -4.14
N ILE A 219 15.43 15.42 -4.96
CA ILE A 219 15.89 15.73 -6.32
C ILE A 219 17.23 16.48 -6.30
N ALA A 220 17.43 17.39 -5.35
CA ALA A 220 18.71 18.09 -5.16
C ALA A 220 19.85 17.11 -4.84
N LEU A 221 19.62 16.08 -4.02
CA LEU A 221 20.64 15.09 -3.71
C LEU A 221 20.93 14.14 -4.89
N LEU A 222 19.92 13.74 -5.66
CA LEU A 222 20.10 12.93 -6.88
C LEU A 222 20.99 13.63 -7.91
N SER A 223 20.84 14.96 -8.08
CA SER A 223 21.63 15.74 -9.04
C SER A 223 23.08 15.98 -8.60
N ARG A 224 23.42 15.72 -7.33
CA ARG A 224 24.78 15.94 -6.79
C ARG A 224 25.57 14.65 -6.85
N THR A 225 26.58 14.62 -7.71
CA THR A 225 27.43 13.44 -7.90
C THR A 225 28.26 13.10 -6.66
N ASP A 226 28.48 11.81 -6.46
CA ASP A 226 29.38 11.26 -5.44
C ASP A 226 30.26 10.17 -6.07
N LYS A 227 31.59 10.26 -5.93
CA LYS A 227 32.51 9.33 -6.57
C LYS A 227 32.39 7.89 -6.04
N LYS A 228 31.93 7.72 -4.80
CA LYS A 228 31.87 6.44 -4.10
C LYS A 228 30.48 5.84 -4.15
N TYR A 229 29.46 6.70 -4.16
CA TYR A 229 28.06 6.29 -4.09
C TYR A 229 27.22 6.71 -5.29
N GLU A 230 27.82 7.14 -6.40
CA GLU A 230 27.13 7.67 -7.59
C GLU A 230 26.53 9.07 -7.38
N ASN A 231 25.67 9.25 -6.37
CA ASN A 231 25.10 10.53 -6.00
C ASN A 231 24.94 10.68 -4.46
N LYS A 232 24.54 11.88 -4.01
CA LYS A 232 24.41 12.17 -2.58
C LYS A 232 23.20 11.52 -1.92
N GLU A 233 22.19 11.14 -2.70
CA GLU A 233 21.01 10.45 -2.18
C GLU A 233 21.33 8.98 -1.89
N GLU A 234 22.05 8.31 -2.78
CA GLU A 234 22.62 6.99 -2.55
C GLU A 234 23.55 6.97 -1.33
N ALA A 235 24.42 7.97 -1.22
CA ALA A 235 25.30 8.12 -0.05
C ALA A 235 24.48 8.22 1.25
N ARG A 236 23.38 8.98 1.24
CA ARG A 236 22.48 9.15 2.41
C ARG A 236 21.87 7.81 2.82
N VAL A 237 21.32 7.05 1.88
CA VAL A 237 20.68 5.76 2.19
C VAL A 237 21.71 4.75 2.69
N ILE A 238 22.80 4.56 1.94
CA ILE A 238 23.81 3.54 2.23
C ILE A 238 24.49 3.80 3.57
N THR A 239 24.88 5.04 3.86
CA THR A 239 25.67 5.36 5.07
C THR A 239 24.83 5.50 6.33
N ILE A 240 23.52 5.68 6.21
CA ILE A 240 22.61 5.89 7.34
C ILE A 240 21.73 4.66 7.56
N ILE A 241 20.56 4.62 6.91
CA ILE A 241 19.51 3.66 7.25
C ILE A 241 19.87 2.24 6.83
N GLU A 242 20.49 2.06 5.67
CA GLU A 242 20.90 0.74 5.19
C GLU A 242 22.05 0.18 6.05
N SER A 243 23.09 0.96 6.31
CA SER A 243 24.20 0.55 7.19
C SER A 243 23.75 0.25 8.62
N ARG A 244 22.75 0.99 9.13
CA ARG A 244 22.16 0.73 10.44
C ARG A 244 21.39 -0.58 10.42
N ALA A 245 20.47 -0.77 9.47
CA ALA A 245 19.69 -1.99 9.34
C ALA A 245 20.58 -3.21 9.16
N ALA A 246 21.62 -3.13 8.33
CA ALA A 246 22.59 -4.19 8.14
C ALA A 246 23.25 -4.62 9.46
N LYS A 247 23.68 -3.66 10.30
CA LYS A 247 24.25 -3.96 11.62
C LYS A 247 23.23 -4.63 12.55
N THR A 248 21.99 -4.12 12.58
CA THR A 248 20.91 -4.71 13.38
C THR A 248 20.60 -6.15 12.98
N LEU A 249 20.61 -6.43 11.67
CA LEU A 249 20.26 -7.71 11.07
C LEU A 249 21.43 -8.71 11.00
N GLY A 250 22.63 -8.30 11.44
CA GLY A 250 23.83 -9.16 11.41
C GLY A 250 24.46 -9.31 10.02
N GLU A 251 24.14 -8.41 9.09
CA GLU A 251 24.63 -8.37 7.72
C GLU A 251 25.83 -7.42 7.58
N CYS A 252 26.53 -7.51 6.44
CA CYS A 252 27.63 -6.59 6.17
C CYS A 252 27.13 -5.21 5.72
N THR A 253 27.94 -4.18 5.96
CA THR A 253 27.64 -2.81 5.54
C THR A 253 28.30 -2.50 4.21
N ARG A 254 27.56 -1.88 3.29
CA ARG A 254 28.08 -1.47 2.00
C ARG A 254 29.05 -0.31 2.08
N GLY A 255 30.17 -0.47 1.38
CA GLY A 255 31.17 0.56 1.20
C GLY A 255 30.98 1.42 -0.04
N ALA A 256 30.13 1.08 -1.01
CA ALA A 256 29.99 1.84 -2.26
C ALA A 256 28.65 1.55 -2.96
N HIS A 257 28.24 2.43 -3.89
CA HIS A 257 27.08 2.18 -4.77
C HIS A 257 27.47 1.45 -6.06
N SER A 258 28.69 1.68 -6.56
CA SER A 258 29.08 1.38 -7.94
C SER A 258 29.20 -0.11 -8.28
N GLY A 259 28.37 -0.56 -9.22
CA GLY A 259 28.67 -1.65 -10.16
C GLY A 259 29.04 -2.99 -9.54
N LEU A 260 28.52 -3.27 -8.34
CA LEU A 260 28.79 -4.50 -7.64
C LEU A 260 28.01 -5.62 -8.34
N PRO A 261 28.70 -6.67 -8.82
CA PRO A 261 28.01 -7.84 -9.32
C PRO A 261 27.07 -8.36 -8.23
N PHE A 262 26.05 -9.07 -8.63
CA PHE A 262 25.10 -9.69 -7.72
C PHE A 262 25.37 -11.18 -7.76
N TYR A 263 25.14 -11.86 -6.64
CA TYR A 263 24.94 -13.30 -6.72
C TYR A 263 23.47 -13.62 -6.59
N ARG A 264 23.04 -14.55 -7.44
CA ARG A 264 21.75 -15.19 -7.32
C ARG A 264 21.74 -16.03 -6.05
N VAL A 265 20.78 -15.76 -5.18
CA VAL A 265 20.51 -16.54 -3.96
C VAL A 265 19.14 -17.22 -4.07
N ASP A 266 18.87 -18.21 -3.23
CA ASP A 266 17.63 -19.00 -3.25
C ASP A 266 16.49 -18.36 -2.44
N GLY A 267 16.67 -17.15 -1.92
CA GLY A 267 15.60 -16.45 -1.23
C GLY A 267 15.98 -15.06 -0.74
N PRO A 268 14.97 -14.27 -0.31
CA PRO A 268 15.12 -12.85 -0.03
C PRO A 268 15.97 -12.54 1.22
N LEU A 269 16.19 -13.52 2.08
CA LEU A 269 16.95 -13.38 3.33
C LEU A 269 18.37 -13.94 3.22
N GLN A 270 18.72 -14.52 2.07
CA GLN A 270 19.99 -15.21 1.93
C GLN A 270 21.12 -14.23 1.56
N THR A 271 22.25 -14.42 2.23
CA THR A 271 23.53 -13.78 1.91
C THR A 271 24.49 -14.81 1.33
N MET A 272 25.50 -14.35 0.61
CA MET A 272 26.57 -15.17 0.08
C MET A 272 27.94 -14.65 0.49
N LYS A 273 28.92 -15.55 0.49
CA LYS A 273 30.34 -15.22 0.61
C LYS A 273 30.98 -15.37 -0.76
N ILE A 274 31.78 -14.38 -1.17
CA ILE A 274 32.47 -14.42 -2.47
C ILE A 274 33.55 -15.51 -2.45
N THR A 275 33.34 -16.58 -3.21
CA THR A 275 34.31 -17.68 -3.38
C THR A 275 34.98 -17.70 -4.76
N GLY A 276 34.69 -16.75 -5.65
CA GLY A 276 35.24 -16.69 -7.01
C GLY A 276 34.85 -15.40 -7.76
N THR A 277 35.08 -15.36 -9.08
CA THR A 277 34.59 -14.26 -9.94
C THR A 277 33.06 -14.32 -10.09
N PRO A 278 32.36 -13.19 -10.00
CA PRO A 278 30.92 -13.12 -10.21
C PRO A 278 30.54 -13.41 -11.67
N GLU A 279 29.33 -13.95 -11.87
CA GLU A 279 28.71 -14.14 -13.20
C GLU A 279 28.37 -12.81 -13.87
#